data_AF-A0A4Z1AKW4-F1
#
_entry.id   AF-A0A4Z1AKW4-F1
#
_cell.length_a   1.000
_cell.length_b   1.000
_cell.length_c   1.000
_cell.angle_alpha   90.00
_cell.angle_beta   90.00
_cell.angle_gamma   90.00
#
_symmetry.space_group_name_H-M   'P 1'
#
loop_
_entity.id
_entity.type
_entity.pdbx_description
1 polymer ?
#
loop_
_entity_poly.entity_id
_entity_poly.type
_entity_poly.pdbx_seq_one_letter_code
_entity_poly.pdbx_strand_id
1 'polypeptide(L)'
;MKVPIYRKVPAGLENILGPKGRDEFLDFVNFNWNLGSKILLEESSNQFEKRLTEEVGKIKTELSEFKNSTDQTSTSLKGEITNVKTELAIFRSEFEGFKTEVRSEFAAVRSEIKSEIAICKFELRTEMTEMKLELKEEMHSGFLGVYKEIAKIHQLISTQTKWILATGVSITVFMPILMKLLDKYI
;
A
#
# COMPACT_ATOMS: atom_id res chain seq x y z
N MET A 1 24.42 54.27 -65.63
CA MET A 1 24.96 54.20 -67.01
C MET A 1 23.75 54.10 -67.95
N LYS A 2 23.49 55.09 -68.81
CA LYS A 2 22.40 55.00 -69.81
C LYS A 2 22.89 54.06 -70.91
N VAL A 3 22.50 52.80 -70.88
CA VAL A 3 22.81 51.86 -71.96
C VAL A 3 21.67 51.97 -72.97
N PRO A 4 21.89 52.45 -74.20
CA PRO A 4 20.85 52.48 -75.21
C PRO A 4 20.45 51.05 -75.56
N ILE A 5 19.19 50.73 -75.31
CA ILE A 5 18.59 49.41 -75.56
C ILE A 5 18.24 49.31 -77.05
N TYR A 6 17.69 50.38 -77.61
CA TYR A 6 17.38 50.46 -79.03
C TYR A 6 18.49 51.21 -79.76
N ARG A 7 19.13 50.53 -80.72
CA ARG A 7 20.24 51.09 -81.51
C ARG A 7 19.92 51.29 -82.98
N LYS A 8 18.77 50.81 -83.45
CA LYS A 8 18.32 50.89 -84.84
C LYS A 8 16.81 51.07 -84.89
N VAL A 9 16.35 51.76 -85.93
CA VAL A 9 14.93 51.94 -86.24
C VAL A 9 14.60 51.03 -87.43
N PRO A 10 13.39 50.46 -87.52
CA PRO A 10 12.97 49.71 -88.70
C PRO A 10 13.08 50.55 -89.98
N ALA A 11 13.61 49.95 -91.06
CA ALA A 11 13.94 50.65 -92.31
C ALA A 11 12.75 51.42 -92.93
N GLY A 12 11.53 50.86 -92.83
CA GLY A 12 10.32 51.54 -93.30
C GLY A 12 10.01 52.84 -92.54
N LEU A 13 10.31 52.89 -91.25
CA LEU A 13 10.14 54.07 -90.41
C LEU A 13 11.28 55.08 -90.64
N GLU A 14 12.50 54.60 -90.83
CA GLU A 14 13.67 55.43 -91.14
C GLU A 14 13.50 56.19 -92.47
N ASN A 15 12.92 55.54 -93.49
CA ASN A 15 12.61 56.17 -94.78
C ASN A 15 11.55 57.27 -94.68
N ILE A 16 10.63 57.19 -93.71
CA ILE A 16 9.55 58.18 -93.50
C ILE A 16 10.03 59.35 -92.64
N LEU A 17 10.83 59.07 -91.60
CA LEU A 17 11.29 60.05 -90.61
C LEU A 17 12.54 60.83 -91.06
N GLY A 18 13.31 60.26 -92.00
CA GLY A 18 14.61 60.79 -92.40
C GLY A 18 15.68 60.67 -91.28
N PRO A 19 16.94 61.07 -91.56
CA PRO A 19 18.06 60.86 -90.63
C PRO A 19 17.87 61.55 -89.27
N LYS A 20 17.33 62.78 -89.27
CA LYS A 20 17.11 63.56 -88.06
C LYS A 20 15.96 63.02 -87.22
N GLY A 21 14.85 62.64 -87.86
CA GLY A 21 13.70 62.06 -87.18
C GLY A 21 13.99 60.67 -86.61
N ARG A 22 14.88 59.88 -87.26
CA ARG A 22 15.39 58.61 -86.72
C ARG A 22 16.11 58.80 -85.39
N ASP A 23 17.01 59.77 -85.31
CA ASP A 23 17.84 60.00 -84.12
C ASP A 23 16.99 60.56 -82.97
N GLU A 24 16.09 61.52 -83.24
CA GLU A 24 15.12 62.02 -82.26
C GLU A 24 14.18 60.90 -81.75
N PHE A 25 13.75 59.99 -82.64
CA PHE A 25 12.94 58.84 -82.25
C PHE A 25 13.71 57.85 -81.37
N LEU A 26 14.97 57.54 -81.72
CA LEU A 26 15.83 56.68 -80.89
C LEU A 26 16.08 57.31 -79.51
N ASP A 27 16.31 58.61 -79.45
CA ASP A 27 16.47 59.35 -78.20
C ASP A 27 15.20 59.29 -77.35
N PHE A 28 14.03 59.49 -77.96
CA PHE A 28 12.74 59.38 -77.29
C PHE A 28 12.48 57.96 -76.74
N VAL A 29 12.65 56.92 -77.56
CA VAL A 29 12.39 55.53 -77.13
C VAL A 29 13.37 55.11 -76.03
N ASN A 30 14.66 55.42 -76.18
CA ASN A 30 15.64 55.13 -75.15
C ASN A 30 15.39 55.95 -73.88
N PHE A 31 14.96 57.22 -73.97
CA PHE A 31 14.59 58.01 -72.79
C PHE A 31 13.42 57.38 -72.03
N ASN A 32 12.33 57.05 -72.73
CA ASN A 32 11.16 56.44 -72.11
C ASN A 32 11.45 55.05 -71.55
N TRP A 33 12.23 54.23 -72.24
CA TRP A 33 12.65 52.93 -71.71
C TRP A 33 13.46 53.08 -70.42
N ASN A 34 14.44 53.99 -70.40
CA ASN A 34 15.25 54.23 -69.21
C ASN A 34 14.40 54.78 -68.05
N LEU A 35 13.44 55.66 -68.35
CA LEU A 35 12.52 56.21 -67.34
C LEU A 35 11.61 55.11 -66.77
N GLY A 36 10.96 54.32 -67.63
CA GLY A 36 10.10 53.21 -67.22
C GLY A 36 10.86 52.13 -66.47
N SER A 37 12.07 51.78 -66.91
CA SER A 37 12.94 50.83 -66.21
C SER A 37 13.33 51.34 -64.83
N LYS A 38 13.62 52.63 -64.67
CA LYS A 38 13.94 53.22 -63.37
C LYS A 38 12.73 53.18 -62.43
N ILE A 39 11.55 53.57 -62.92
CA ILE A 39 10.30 53.53 -62.15
C ILE A 39 9.97 52.10 -61.72
N LEU A 40 10.07 51.13 -62.63
CA LEU A 40 9.79 49.72 -62.30
C LEU A 40 10.78 49.17 -61.27
N LEU A 41 12.07 49.51 -61.38
CA LEU A 41 13.08 49.08 -60.42
C LEU A 41 12.79 49.67 -59.04
N GLU A 42 12.44 50.95 -59.00
CA GLU A 42 12.10 51.68 -57.76
C GLU A 42 10.84 51.10 -57.12
N GLU A 43 9.77 50.88 -57.89
CA GLU A 43 8.53 50.26 -57.39
C GLU A 43 8.77 48.83 -56.92
N SER A 44 9.52 48.02 -57.68
CA SER A 44 9.86 46.66 -57.27
C SER A 44 10.68 46.64 -55.97
N SER A 45 11.62 47.57 -55.82
CA SER A 45 12.42 47.72 -54.59
C SER A 45 11.53 48.10 -53.43
N ASN A 46 10.63 49.08 -53.60
CA ASN A 46 9.70 49.51 -52.56
C ASN A 46 8.75 48.39 -52.13
N GLN A 47 8.23 47.61 -53.08
CA GLN A 47 7.38 46.45 -52.79
C GLN A 47 8.14 45.34 -52.05
N PHE A 48 9.39 45.09 -52.45
CA PHE A 48 10.26 44.14 -51.76
C PHE A 48 10.53 44.58 -50.31
N GLU A 49 10.95 45.82 -50.09
CA GLU A 49 11.22 46.37 -48.75
C GLU A 49 9.98 46.35 -47.86
N LYS A 50 8.81 46.67 -48.43
CA LYS A 50 7.53 46.58 -47.72
C LYS A 50 7.24 45.15 -47.27
N ARG A 51 7.30 44.17 -48.19
CA ARG A 51 7.07 42.76 -47.87
C ARG A 51 8.09 42.23 -46.86
N LEU A 52 9.36 42.61 -47.01
CA LEU A 52 10.41 42.22 -46.09
C LEU A 52 10.12 42.74 -44.68
N THR A 53 9.72 44.01 -44.57
CA THR A 53 9.35 44.63 -43.29
C THR A 53 8.14 43.92 -42.66
N GLU A 54 7.13 43.60 -43.46
CA GLU A 54 5.94 42.86 -43.01
C GLU A 54 6.29 41.46 -42.50
N GLU A 55 7.05 40.67 -43.25
CA GLU A 55 7.45 39.32 -42.87
C GLU A 55 8.39 39.32 -41.65
N VAL A 56 9.35 40.25 -41.57
CA VAL A 56 10.19 40.41 -40.38
C VAL A 56 9.34 40.80 -39.16
N GLY A 57 8.31 41.63 -39.35
CA GLY A 57 7.34 41.97 -38.32
C GLY A 57 6.57 40.76 -37.81
N LYS A 58 6.05 39.92 -38.71
CA LYS A 58 5.35 38.67 -38.37
C LYS A 58 6.25 37.70 -37.60
N ILE A 59 7.46 37.45 -38.11
CA ILE A 59 8.45 36.59 -37.46
C ILE A 59 8.77 37.08 -36.05
N LYS A 60 8.92 38.40 -35.87
CA LYS A 60 9.18 38.98 -34.54
C LYS A 60 8.03 38.73 -33.56
N THR A 61 6.79 38.83 -34.04
CA THR A 61 5.59 38.53 -33.24
C THR A 61 5.52 37.05 -32.89
N GLU A 62 5.65 36.15 -33.87
CA GLU A 62 5.65 34.70 -33.66
C GLU A 62 6.77 34.27 -32.70
N LEU A 63 7.97 34.84 -32.83
CA LEU A 63 9.08 34.57 -31.93
C LEU A 63 8.78 35.02 -30.49
N SER A 64 8.11 36.17 -30.33
CA SER A 64 7.68 36.66 -29.02
C SER A 64 6.63 35.76 -28.40
N GLU A 65 5.65 35.30 -29.18
CA GLU A 65 4.61 34.37 -28.73
C GLU A 65 5.21 33.01 -28.35
N PHE A 66 6.09 32.46 -29.18
CA PHE A 66 6.79 31.21 -28.90
C PHE A 66 7.62 31.30 -27.62
N LYS A 67 8.35 32.40 -27.42
CA LYS A 67 9.10 32.65 -26.18
C LYS A 67 8.18 32.68 -24.97
N ASN A 68 7.07 33.41 -25.04
CA ASN A 68 6.11 33.49 -23.94
C ASN A 68 5.51 32.12 -23.61
N SER A 69 5.14 31.33 -24.62
CA SER A 69 4.64 29.97 -24.43
C SER A 69 5.69 29.07 -23.77
N THR A 70 6.94 29.15 -24.22
CA THR A 70 8.06 28.40 -23.64
C THR A 70 8.30 28.77 -22.18
N ASP A 71 8.27 30.07 -21.85
CA ASP A 71 8.45 30.56 -20.48
C ASP A 71 7.28 30.12 -19.56
N GLN A 72 6.06 30.11 -20.08
CA GLN A 72 4.88 29.59 -19.37
C GLN A 72 5.02 28.09 -19.09
N THR A 73 5.36 27.28 -20.10
CA THR A 73 5.58 25.84 -19.94
C THR A 73 6.70 25.56 -18.94
N SER A 74 7.82 26.28 -19.03
CA SER A 74 8.94 26.15 -18.08
C SER A 74 8.52 26.46 -16.64
N THR A 75 7.69 27.48 -16.45
CA THR A 75 7.15 27.86 -15.13
C THR A 75 6.18 26.79 -14.60
N SER A 76 5.28 26.29 -15.45
CA SER A 76 4.34 25.22 -15.09
C SER A 76 5.08 23.95 -14.66
N LEU A 77 6.06 23.51 -15.46
CA LEU A 77 6.85 22.31 -15.16
C LEU A 77 7.64 22.45 -13.86
N LYS A 78 8.20 23.65 -13.57
CA LYS A 78 8.85 23.90 -12.27
C LYS A 78 7.86 23.74 -11.12
N GLY A 79 6.63 24.26 -11.27
CA GLY A 79 5.55 24.12 -10.29
C GLY A 79 5.16 22.66 -10.05
N GLU A 80 4.95 21.89 -11.12
CA GLU A 80 4.65 20.46 -11.02
C GLU A 80 5.77 19.68 -10.34
N ILE A 81 7.04 19.95 -10.70
CA ILE A 81 8.20 19.33 -10.05
C ILE A 81 8.24 19.66 -8.54
N THR A 82 7.92 20.90 -8.15
CA THR A 82 7.86 21.25 -6.73
C THR A 82 6.71 20.55 -5.99
N ASN A 83 5.54 20.41 -6.63
CA ASN A 83 4.42 19.67 -6.05
C ASN A 83 4.77 18.20 -5.85
N VAL A 84 5.29 17.54 -6.89
CA VAL A 84 5.71 16.12 -6.81
C VAL A 84 6.76 15.92 -5.72
N LYS A 85 7.75 16.81 -5.59
CA LYS A 85 8.75 16.74 -4.51
C LYS A 85 8.10 16.84 -3.12
N THR A 86 7.08 17.68 -2.98
CA THR A 86 6.35 17.88 -1.72
C THR A 86 5.54 16.63 -1.38
N GLU A 87 4.79 16.10 -2.34
CA GLU A 87 4.03 14.85 -2.18
C GLU A 87 4.94 13.67 -1.82
N LEU A 88 6.10 13.55 -2.47
CA LEU A 88 7.10 12.52 -2.15
C LEU A 88 7.63 12.63 -0.71
N ALA A 89 7.83 13.85 -0.23
CA ALA A 89 8.29 14.09 1.15
C ALA A 89 7.21 13.71 2.17
N ILE A 90 5.95 14.08 1.91
CA ILE A 90 4.79 13.71 2.74
C ILE A 90 4.65 12.19 2.78
N PHE A 91 4.62 11.53 1.61
CA PHE A 91 4.51 10.08 1.52
C PHE A 91 5.64 9.37 2.28
N ARG A 92 6.88 9.85 2.17
CA ARG A 92 8.01 9.28 2.92
C ARG A 92 7.80 9.40 4.43
N SER A 93 7.27 10.53 4.91
CA SER A 93 6.97 10.74 6.33
C SER A 93 5.86 9.80 6.81
N GLU A 94 4.77 9.68 6.05
CA GLU A 94 3.67 8.77 6.35
C GLU A 94 4.12 7.32 6.38
N PHE A 95 4.96 6.91 5.42
CA PHE A 95 5.49 5.57 5.35
C PHE A 95 6.40 5.20 6.53
N GLU A 96 7.27 6.12 6.97
CA GLU A 96 8.06 5.91 8.18
C GLU A 96 7.17 5.85 9.43
N GLY A 97 6.12 6.69 9.50
CA GLY A 97 5.10 6.61 10.55
C GLY A 97 4.44 5.23 10.62
N PHE A 98 3.90 4.77 9.50
CA PHE A 98 3.28 3.44 9.37
C PHE A 98 4.24 2.31 9.78
N LYS A 99 5.50 2.38 9.35
CA LYS A 99 6.53 1.39 9.71
C LYS A 99 6.79 1.36 11.23
N THR A 100 6.80 2.51 11.89
CA THR A 100 6.93 2.58 13.36
C THR A 100 5.71 2.02 14.08
N GLU A 101 4.51 2.31 13.59
CA GLU A 101 3.25 1.82 14.13
C GLU A 101 3.16 0.30 14.06
N VAL A 102 3.37 -0.29 12.88
CA VAL A 102 3.38 -1.76 12.70
C VAL A 102 4.40 -2.44 13.61
N ARG A 103 5.59 -1.85 13.79
CA ARG A 103 6.61 -2.41 14.68
C ARG A 103 6.17 -2.36 16.14
N SER A 104 5.50 -1.29 16.55
CA SER A 104 4.94 -1.12 17.90
C SER A 104 3.82 -2.14 18.15
N GLU A 105 2.86 -2.24 17.24
CA GLU A 105 1.76 -3.21 17.33
C GLU A 105 2.27 -4.65 17.40
N PHE A 106 3.24 -5.01 16.55
CA PHE A 106 3.82 -6.35 16.59
C PHE A 106 4.52 -6.64 17.93
N ALA A 107 5.20 -5.66 18.51
CA ALA A 107 5.82 -5.80 19.83
C ALA A 107 4.77 -5.94 20.94
N ALA A 108 3.68 -5.17 20.86
CA ALA A 108 2.56 -5.23 21.80
C ALA A 108 1.88 -6.60 21.79
N VAL A 109 1.47 -7.09 20.60
CA VAL A 109 0.86 -8.41 20.42
C VAL A 109 1.79 -9.53 20.92
N ARG A 110 3.09 -9.44 20.62
CA ARG A 110 4.06 -10.42 21.11
C ARG A 110 4.16 -10.43 22.64
N SER A 111 4.06 -9.27 23.28
CA SER A 111 4.06 -9.14 24.73
C SER A 111 2.78 -9.71 25.35
N GLU A 112 1.64 -9.41 24.74
CA GLU A 112 0.32 -9.91 25.15
C GLU A 112 0.27 -11.44 25.11
N ILE A 113 0.64 -12.06 23.98
CA ILE A 113 0.73 -13.52 23.84
C ILE A 113 1.63 -14.14 24.90
N LYS A 114 2.79 -13.52 25.19
CA LYS A 114 3.72 -14.03 26.22
C LYS A 114 3.09 -13.96 27.61
N SER A 115 2.33 -12.90 27.90
CA SER A 115 1.61 -12.74 29.16
C SER A 115 0.50 -13.78 29.31
N GLU A 116 -0.34 -13.95 28.28
CA GLU A 116 -1.42 -14.94 28.29
C GLU A 116 -0.91 -16.37 28.45
N ILE A 117 0.18 -16.73 27.77
CA ILE A 117 0.82 -18.05 27.95
C ILE A 117 1.30 -18.22 29.41
N ALA A 118 1.85 -17.18 30.03
CA ALA A 118 2.31 -17.25 31.42
C ALA A 118 1.14 -17.41 32.41
N ILE A 119 0.04 -16.68 32.18
CA ILE A 119 -1.21 -16.78 32.95
C ILE A 119 -1.79 -18.18 32.83
N CYS A 120 -2.01 -18.68 31.62
CA CYS A 120 -2.55 -20.02 31.38
C CYS A 120 -1.68 -21.11 32.03
N LYS A 121 -0.35 -20.99 31.96
CA LYS A 121 0.57 -21.92 32.63
C LYS A 121 0.46 -21.87 34.16
N PHE A 122 0.18 -20.71 34.72
CA PHE A 122 -0.04 -20.55 36.16
C PHE A 122 -1.37 -21.19 36.57
N GLU A 123 -2.45 -20.88 35.86
CA GLU A 123 -3.79 -21.45 36.07
C GLU A 123 -3.76 -22.99 36.03
N LEU A 124 -3.18 -23.57 34.97
CA LEU A 124 -3.05 -25.03 34.85
C LEU A 124 -2.27 -25.67 36.00
N ARG A 125 -1.25 -24.99 36.53
CA ARG A 125 -0.50 -25.50 37.69
C ARG A 125 -1.35 -25.46 38.96
N THR A 126 -2.09 -24.38 39.17
CA THR A 126 -2.99 -24.21 40.31
C THR A 126 -4.08 -25.28 40.28
N GLU A 127 -4.79 -25.43 39.15
CA GLU A 127 -5.81 -26.47 38.97
C GLU A 127 -5.26 -27.88 39.20
N MET A 128 -4.05 -28.18 38.71
CA MET A 128 -3.41 -29.48 38.94
C MET A 128 -3.07 -29.70 40.43
N THR A 129 -2.66 -28.66 41.16
CA THR A 129 -2.41 -28.78 42.60
C THR A 129 -3.69 -28.94 43.40
N GLU A 130 -4.76 -28.23 43.03
CA GLU A 130 -6.08 -28.34 43.65
C GLU A 130 -6.66 -29.74 43.44
N MET A 131 -6.69 -30.23 42.21
CA MET A 131 -7.16 -31.58 41.88
C MET A 131 -6.37 -32.67 42.63
N LYS A 132 -5.06 -32.50 42.79
CA LYS A 132 -4.23 -33.44 43.56
C LYS A 132 -4.58 -33.42 45.05
N LEU A 133 -4.95 -32.27 45.59
CA LEU A 133 -5.37 -32.13 46.98
C LEU A 133 -6.75 -32.75 47.20
N GLU A 134 -7.71 -32.44 46.32
CA GLU A 134 -9.05 -33.03 46.31
C GLU A 134 -8.98 -34.55 46.26
N LEU A 135 -8.21 -35.12 45.30
CA LEU A 135 -8.05 -36.56 45.19
C LEU A 135 -7.44 -37.19 46.45
N LYS A 136 -6.48 -36.50 47.10
CA LYS A 136 -5.87 -36.97 48.34
C LYS A 136 -6.87 -36.99 49.49
N GLU A 137 -7.71 -35.97 49.59
CA GLU A 137 -8.77 -35.88 50.60
C GLU A 137 -9.84 -36.95 50.38
N GLU A 138 -10.30 -37.14 49.14
CA GLU A 138 -11.24 -38.19 48.77
C GLU A 138 -10.69 -39.58 49.11
N MET A 139 -9.44 -39.87 48.75
CA MET A 139 -8.78 -41.13 49.09
C MET A 139 -8.68 -41.32 50.61
N HIS A 140 -8.28 -40.29 51.36
CA HIS A 140 -8.19 -40.36 52.82
C HIS A 140 -9.56 -40.66 53.46
N SER A 141 -10.60 -39.96 53.02
CA SER A 141 -11.98 -40.18 53.44
C SER A 141 -12.45 -41.60 53.11
N GLY A 142 -12.17 -42.07 51.88
CA GLY A 142 -12.48 -43.43 51.44
C GLY A 142 -11.80 -44.50 52.30
N PHE A 143 -10.50 -44.37 52.58
CA PHE A 143 -9.79 -45.29 53.47
C PHE A 143 -10.35 -45.28 54.89
N LEU A 144 -10.64 -44.11 55.44
CA LEU A 144 -11.25 -44.00 56.77
C LEU A 144 -12.61 -44.70 56.82
N GLY A 145 -13.41 -44.59 55.75
CA GLY A 145 -14.64 -45.34 55.57
C GLY A 145 -14.41 -46.85 55.64
N VAL A 146 -13.44 -47.37 54.88
CA VAL A 146 -13.08 -48.80 54.89
C VAL A 146 -12.62 -49.26 56.29
N TYR A 147 -11.76 -48.49 56.97
CA TYR A 147 -11.31 -48.81 58.33
C TYR A 147 -12.48 -48.92 59.32
N LYS A 148 -13.45 -48.00 59.23
CA LYS A 148 -14.66 -48.04 60.07
C LYS A 148 -15.47 -49.32 59.81
N GLU A 149 -15.67 -49.71 58.55
CA GLU A 149 -16.41 -50.94 58.23
C GLU A 149 -15.66 -52.19 58.69
N ILE A 150 -14.34 -52.27 58.53
CA ILE A 150 -13.52 -53.37 59.06
C ILE A 150 -13.64 -53.46 60.58
N ALA A 151 -13.58 -52.32 61.29
CA ALA A 151 -13.71 -52.28 62.75
C ALA A 151 -15.10 -52.79 63.21
N LYS A 152 -16.17 -52.39 62.51
CA LYS A 152 -17.53 -52.91 62.76
C LYS A 152 -17.60 -54.43 62.55
N ILE A 153 -17.07 -54.94 61.45
CA ILE A 153 -17.02 -56.39 61.17
C ILE A 153 -16.28 -57.12 62.29
N HIS A 154 -15.11 -56.62 62.70
CA HIS A 154 -14.33 -57.22 63.79
C HIS A 154 -15.11 -57.27 65.12
N GLN A 155 -15.82 -56.19 65.46
CA GLN A 155 -16.66 -56.14 66.65
C GLN A 155 -17.81 -57.16 66.59
N LEU A 156 -18.45 -57.30 65.43
CA LEU A 156 -19.51 -58.29 65.22
C LEU A 156 -18.97 -59.72 65.37
N ILE A 157 -17.84 -60.06 64.74
CA ILE A 157 -17.20 -61.37 64.85
C ILE A 157 -16.83 -61.70 66.31
N SER A 158 -16.22 -60.74 67.02
CA SER A 158 -15.84 -60.90 68.43
C SER A 158 -17.08 -61.17 69.30
N THR A 159 -18.16 -60.41 69.08
CA THR A 159 -19.42 -60.59 69.80
C THR A 159 -20.03 -61.96 69.50
N GLN A 160 -20.10 -62.36 68.23
CA GLN A 160 -20.58 -63.68 67.82
C GLN A 160 -19.76 -64.80 68.44
N THR A 161 -18.43 -64.69 68.43
CA THR A 161 -17.52 -65.71 68.99
C THR A 161 -17.74 -65.87 70.50
N LYS A 162 -17.93 -64.76 71.24
CA LYS A 162 -18.28 -64.82 72.68
C LYS A 162 -19.56 -65.61 72.91
N TRP A 163 -20.62 -65.37 72.13
CA TRP A 163 -21.88 -66.09 72.26
C TRP A 163 -21.76 -67.57 71.86
N ILE A 164 -21.02 -67.90 70.81
CA ILE A 164 -20.78 -69.29 70.38
C ILE A 164 -20.01 -70.07 71.45
N LEU A 165 -18.97 -69.48 72.05
CA LEU A 165 -18.22 -70.12 73.13
C LEU A 165 -19.11 -70.35 74.36
N ALA A 166 -19.92 -69.35 74.73
CA ALA A 166 -20.85 -69.47 75.86
C ALA A 166 -21.90 -70.58 75.65
N THR A 167 -22.49 -70.70 74.45
CA THR A 167 -23.44 -71.77 74.13
C THR A 167 -22.75 -73.13 74.03
N GLY A 168 -21.56 -73.20 73.44
CA GLY A 168 -20.76 -74.42 73.37
C GLY A 168 -20.43 -74.99 74.74
N VAL A 169 -19.92 -74.16 75.66
CA VAL A 169 -19.69 -74.55 77.07
C VAL A 169 -20.99 -75.03 77.72
N SER A 170 -22.08 -74.29 77.54
CA SER A 170 -23.38 -74.68 78.09
C SER A 170 -23.84 -76.04 77.56
N ILE A 171 -23.77 -76.30 76.25
CA ILE A 171 -24.10 -77.61 75.67
C ILE A 171 -23.24 -78.71 76.30
N THR A 172 -21.92 -78.52 76.41
CA THR A 172 -21.04 -79.55 77.00
C THR A 172 -21.34 -79.85 78.47
N VAL A 173 -21.74 -78.85 79.25
CA VAL A 173 -22.07 -79.01 80.68
C VAL A 173 -23.45 -79.62 80.87
N PHE A 174 -24.45 -79.19 80.09
CA PHE A 174 -25.85 -79.59 80.28
C PHE A 174 -26.22 -80.88 79.52
N MET A 175 -25.52 -81.22 78.43
CA MET A 175 -25.88 -82.39 77.61
C MET A 175 -25.80 -83.74 78.34
N PRO A 176 -24.80 -84.02 79.21
CA PRO A 176 -24.78 -85.25 80.01
C PRO A 176 -25.98 -85.36 80.96
N ILE A 177 -26.44 -84.23 81.50
CA ILE A 177 -27.60 -84.16 82.40
C ILE A 177 -28.88 -84.47 81.61
N LEU A 178 -29.00 -83.89 80.41
CA LEU A 178 -30.15 -84.09 79.54
C LEU A 178 -30.26 -85.53 79.04
N MET A 179 -29.13 -86.15 78.66
CA MET A 179 -29.07 -87.59 78.34
C MET A 179 -29.51 -88.47 79.52
N LYS A 180 -29.03 -88.18 80.74
CA LYS A 180 -29.45 -88.92 81.95
C LYS A 180 -30.94 -88.77 82.26
N LEU A 181 -31.55 -87.63 81.94
CA LEU A 181 -32.99 -87.43 82.10
C LEU A 181 -33.80 -88.13 81.01
N LEU A 182 -33.29 -88.17 79.77
CA LEU A 182 -33.92 -88.89 78.66
C LEU A 182 -33.98 -90.39 78.93
N ASP A 183 -32.87 -90.98 79.38
CA ASP A 183 -32.78 -92.41 79.78
C ASP A 183 -33.71 -92.77 80.94
N LYS A 184 -34.18 -91.77 81.71
CA LYS A 184 -35.08 -91.97 82.86
C LYS A 184 -36.56 -91.87 82.47
N TYR A 185 -36.87 -91.26 81.32
CA TYR A 185 -38.25 -90.97 80.89
C TYR A 185 -38.65 -91.59 79.54
N ILE A 186 -37.73 -92.32 78.90
CA ILE A 186 -37.96 -93.28 77.81
C ILE A 186 -37.79 -94.68 78.38
#